data_AF-A0A7X4CNJ4-F1
#
_entry.id   AF-A0A7X4CNJ4-F1
#
_cell.length_a   1.000
_cell.length_b   1.000
_cell.length_c   1.000
_cell.angle_alpha   90.00
_cell.angle_beta   90.00
_cell.angle_gamma   90.00
#
_symmetry.space_group_name_H-M   'P 1'
#
loop_
_entity.id
_entity.type
_entity.pdbx_description
1 polymer ?
#
loop_
_entity_poly.entity_id
_entity_poly.type
_entity_poly.pdbx_seq_one_letter_code
_entity_poly.pdbx_strand_id
1 'polypeptide(L)' 'AHIPTVSHIWKTADWHERETYDLYGILFEGHTDLRRILLPDDWEGFPLRKDYQEPDFYRGMRVPY' A
#
# COMPACT_ATOMS: atom_id res chain seq x y z
N ALA A 1 -10.04 -5.90 1.50
CA ALA A 1 -10.06 -7.36 1.32
C ALA A 1 -8.98 -7.95 2.21
N HIS A 2 -9.23 -9.11 2.83
CA HIS A 2 -8.31 -9.77 3.75
C HIS A 2 -7.92 -11.13 3.17
N ILE A 3 -6.62 -11.41 3.10
CA ILE A 3 -6.06 -12.61 2.46
C ILE A 3 -4.96 -13.16 3.38
N PRO A 4 -4.80 -14.50 3.52
CA PRO A 4 -3.68 -15.05 4.27
C PRO A 4 -2.33 -14.76 3.59
N THR A 5 -1.31 -14.44 4.40
CA THR A 5 0.07 -14.24 3.91
C THR A 5 0.66 -15.54 3.34
N VAL A 6 1.44 -15.44 2.28
CA VAL A 6 2.25 -16.53 1.72
C VAL A 6 3.75 -16.32 1.98
N SER A 7 4.12 -15.27 2.71
CA SER A 7 5.49 -14.99 3.15
C SER A 7 6.16 -16.15 3.91
N HIS A 8 5.36 -16.99 4.59
CA HIS A 8 5.83 -18.18 5.28
C HIS A 8 6.30 -19.29 4.33
N ILE A 9 5.78 -19.34 3.10
CA ILE A 9 6.19 -20.28 2.05
C ILE A 9 7.32 -19.66 1.22
N TRP A 10 7.13 -18.42 0.77
CA TRP A 10 8.08 -17.69 -0.06
C TRP A 10 8.50 -16.40 0.62
N LYS A 11 9.74 -16.33 1.11
CA LYS A 11 10.27 -15.12 1.74
C LYS A 11 10.25 -13.89 0.83
N THR A 12 10.34 -14.08 -0.49
CA THR A 12 10.25 -12.99 -1.48
C THR A 12 8.88 -12.31 -1.48
N ALA A 13 7.83 -13.00 -1.02
CA ALA A 13 6.49 -12.44 -0.96
C ALA A 13 6.34 -11.34 0.10
N ASP A 14 7.22 -11.27 1.12
CA ASP A 14 7.19 -10.23 2.16
C ASP A 14 7.13 -8.81 1.55
N TRP A 15 8.03 -8.50 0.62
CA TRP A 15 8.05 -7.19 -0.06
C TRP A 15 6.84 -6.95 -0.95
N HIS A 16 6.38 -7.97 -1.68
CA HIS A 16 5.27 -7.85 -2.61
C HIS A 16 3.92 -7.68 -1.90
N GLU A 17 3.75 -8.36 -0.76
CA GLU A 17 2.57 -8.20 0.09
C GLU A 17 2.53 -6.79 0.71
N ARG A 18 3.68 -6.25 1.12
CA ARG A 18 3.80 -4.87 1.61
C ARG A 18 3.53 -3.84 0.52
N GLU A 19 4.03 -4.05 -0.69
CA GLU A 19 3.72 -3.20 -1.85
C GLU A 19 2.22 -3.20 -2.15
N THR A 20 1.60 -4.38 -2.15
CA THR A 20 0.17 -4.52 -2.42
C THR A 20 -0.66 -3.87 -1.33
N TYR A 21 -0.24 -3.99 -0.06
CA TYR A 21 -0.87 -3.27 1.05
C TYR A 21 -0.77 -1.75 0.86
N ASP A 22 0.40 -1.25 0.48
CA ASP A 22 0.65 0.18 0.31
C ASP A 22 -0.12 0.79 -0.88
N LEU A 23 -0.23 0.07 -1.99
CA LEU A 23 -0.78 0.61 -3.24
C LEU A 23 -2.26 0.28 -3.46
N TYR A 24 -2.74 -0.85 -2.92
CA TYR A 24 -4.12 -1.32 -3.08
C TYR A 24 -4.92 -1.39 -1.77
N GLY A 25 -4.25 -1.36 -0.61
CA GLY A 25 -4.92 -1.47 0.69
C GLY A 25 -5.42 -2.87 1.02
N ILE A 26 -4.78 -3.90 0.47
CA ILE A 26 -5.09 -5.31 0.78
C ILE A 26 -4.37 -5.71 2.07
N LEU A 27 -5.12 -6.26 3.02
CA LEU A 27 -4.59 -6.69 4.31
C LEU A 27 -4.17 -8.16 4.24
N PHE A 28 -2.92 -8.45 4.61
CA PHE A 28 -2.38 -9.81 4.68
C PHE A 28 -2.36 -10.31 6.12
N GLU A 29 -3.19 -11.31 6.41
CA GLU A 29 -3.29 -11.91 7.75
C GLU A 29 -2.11 -12.84 8.02
N GLY A 30 -1.45 -12.65 9.17
CA GLY A 30 -0.28 -13.44 9.58
C GLY A 30 1.07 -12.88 9.11
N HIS A 31 1.10 -11.73 8.43
CA HIS A 31 2.35 -11.09 8.02
C HIS A 31 3.06 -10.44 9.21
N THR A 32 4.37 -10.68 9.37
CA THR A 32 5.15 -10.23 10.55
C THR A 32 5.32 -8.71 10.61
N ASP A 33 5.48 -8.04 9.46
CA ASP A 33 5.71 -6.60 9.38
C ASP A 33 4.94 -5.93 8.23
N LEU A 34 3.62 -5.84 8.35
CA LEU A 34 2.78 -5.19 7.34
C LEU A 34 2.79 -3.67 7.54
N ARG A 35 3.73 -2.99 6.88
CA ARG A 35 3.86 -1.53 6.88
C ARG A 35 4.08 -1.01 5.47
N ARG A 36 3.71 0.26 5.28
CA ARG A 36 3.95 1.01 4.04
C ARG A 36 5.43 1.09 3.71
N ILE A 37 5.75 1.05 2.41
CA ILE A 37 7.14 1.01 1.92
C ILE A 37 7.43 2.01 0.81
N LEU A 38 6.49 2.29 -0.10
CA LEU A 38 6.71 3.19 -1.23
C LEU A 38 6.13 4.57 -0.94
N LEU A 39 4.95 4.60 -0.34
CA LEU A 39 4.27 5.84 0.00
C LEU A 39 4.79 6.44 1.29
N PRO A 40 4.77 7.78 1.39
CA PRO A 40 4.94 8.48 2.66
C PRO A 40 3.93 8.00 3.71
N ASP A 41 4.34 8.00 4.97
CA ASP A 41 3.49 7.60 6.11
C ASP A 41 2.21 8.47 6.20
N ASP A 42 2.33 9.73 5.80
CA ASP A 42 1.26 10.74 5.79
C ASP A 42 0.31 10.64 4.57
N TRP A 43 0.53 9.67 3.67
CA TRP A 43 -0.27 9.58 2.44
C TRP A 43 -1.68 9.04 2.72
N GLU A 44 -2.72 9.73 2.29
CA GLU A 44 -4.09 9.24 2.45
C GLU A 44 -4.58 8.57 1.15
N GLY A 45 -4.93 7.29 1.25
CA GLY A 45 -5.48 6.48 0.17
C GLY A 45 -4.48 5.55 -0.54
N PHE A 46 -4.93 4.98 -1.66
CA PHE A 46 -4.31 3.84 -2.35
C PHE A 46 -4.24 4.12 -3.87
N PRO A 47 -3.10 4.59 -4.40
CA PRO A 47 -3.02 5.18 -5.74
C PRO A 47 -3.30 4.21 -6.89
N LEU A 48 -3.07 2.90 -6.73
CA LEU A 48 -3.34 1.93 -7.79
C LEU A 48 -4.81 1.46 -7.82
N ARG A 49 -5.65 1.92 -6.91
CA ARG A 49 -7.08 1.61 -6.93
C ARG A 49 -7.75 2.40 -8.05
N LYS A 50 -8.59 1.73 -8.85
CA LYS A 50 -9.35 2.37 -9.94
C LYS A 50 -10.29 3.50 -9.48
N ASP A 51 -10.66 3.48 -8.19
CA ASP A 51 -11.53 4.47 -7.55
C ASP A 51 -10.74 5.57 -6.82
N TYR A 52 -9.41 5.55 -6.92
CA TYR A 52 -8.57 6.52 -6.24
C TYR A 52 -8.70 7.89 -6.90
N GLN A 53 -9.05 8.88 -6.09
CA GLN A 53 -8.99 10.27 -6.49
C GLN A 53 -7.66 10.85 -6.03
N GLU A 54 -6.88 11.35 -6.99
CA GLU A 54 -5.62 12.00 -6.71
C GLU A 54 -5.89 13.26 -5.86
N PRO A 55 -5.19 13.45 -4.73
CA PRO A 55 -5.37 14.63 -3.93
C PRO A 55 -4.90 15.87 -4.71
N ASP A 56 -5.75 16.89 -4.77
CA ASP A 56 -5.46 18.16 -5.46
C ASP A 56 -4.24 18.88 -4.84
N PHE A 57 -4.00 18.64 -3.53
CA PHE A 57 -2.91 19.22 -2.76
C PHE A 57 -2.16 18.15 -1.95
N TYR A 58 -0.84 18.15 -2.04
CA TYR A 58 0.04 17.36 -1.18
C TYR A 58 1.09 18.28 -0.54
N ARG A 59 1.18 18.29 0.80
CA ARG A 59 2.09 19.17 1.58
C ARG A 59 2.07 20.64 1.15
N GLY A 60 0.88 21.16 0.82
CA GLY A 60 0.69 22.55 0.40
C GLY A 60 1.13 22.86 -1.04
N MET A 61 1.62 21.88 -1.80
CA MET A 61 1.87 22.00 -3.24
C MET A 61 0.69 21.40 -4.02
N ARG A 62 0.22 22.10 -5.05
CA ARG A 62 -0.79 21.58 -5.98
C ARG A 62 -0.14 20.49 -6.83
N VAL A 63 -0.74 19.31 -6.90
CA VAL A 63 -0.25 18.22 -7.75
C VAL A 63 -0.57 18.59 -9.21
N PRO A 64 0.43 18.81 -10.09
CA PRO A 64 0.15 19.11 -11.48
C PRO A 64 -0.33 17.83 -12.19
N TYR A 65 -1.48 17.93 -12.88
CA TYR A 65 -1.93 16.95 -13.88
C TYR A 65 -1.04 17.00 -15.12
#